data_AF-A0A954WYM7-F1
#
_entry.id   AF-A0A954WYM7-F1
#
_cell.length_a   1.000
_cell.length_b   1.000
_cell.length_c   1.000
_cell.angle_alpha   90.00
_cell.angle_beta   90.00
_cell.angle_gamma   90.00
#
_symmetry.space_group_name_H-M   'P 1'
#
loop_
_entity.id
_entity.type
_entity.pdbx_description
1 polymer ?
#
loop_
_entity_poly.entity_id
_entity_poly.type
_entity_poly.pdbx_seq_one_letter_code
_entity_poly.pdbx_strand_id
1 'polypeptide(L)'
;MNRWKTAASVAAMLVAFQQANAETIIKLGLSTDSLADIELISGELSTVDDGLGATAGDQNTEVTFLNSVLSAAGSQPFGGNNLSFTMGGVNLAGSPAMIGNSILQETTGGSFALYDTNNELLLSATLGDGILSGPVGGTATGGFLTTEFGAFTGGSILTAYDLNLIDSSLSISLTDVNGGDGLSLTNDGQVADFTADATANIGASVAAPEPSSLSLFGLALLCMAGIVRRRA
;
A
#
# COMPACT_ATOMS: atom_id res chain seq x y z
N MET A 1 -12.01 -9.01 61.14
CA MET A 1 -10.96 -8.48 60.24
C MET A 1 -10.24 -9.66 59.59
N ASN A 2 -9.86 -9.54 58.32
CA ASN A 2 -9.19 -10.54 57.46
C ASN A 2 -10.10 -11.47 56.63
N ARG A 3 -10.78 -10.90 55.63
CA ARG A 3 -11.20 -11.62 54.40
C ARG A 3 -11.01 -10.70 53.19
N TRP A 4 -9.77 -10.31 52.95
CA TRP A 4 -9.31 -9.76 51.68
C TRP A 4 -8.52 -10.87 50.99
N LYS A 5 -8.58 -10.91 49.65
CA LYS A 5 -7.86 -11.83 48.74
C LYS A 5 -8.62 -13.11 48.34
N THR A 6 -9.76 -12.96 47.67
CA THR A 6 -10.18 -13.94 46.66
C THR A 6 -10.12 -13.26 45.30
N ALA A 7 -9.20 -13.75 44.47
CA ALA A 7 -8.76 -13.17 43.22
C ALA A 7 -9.91 -12.95 42.23
N ALA A 8 -10.23 -11.68 41.99
CA ALA A 8 -10.88 -11.21 40.77
C ALA A 8 -9.80 -11.15 39.68
N SER A 9 -9.54 -12.28 39.02
CA SER A 9 -8.62 -12.36 37.89
C SER A 9 -9.12 -13.40 36.93
N VAL A 10 -10.07 -13.04 36.03
CA VAL A 10 -10.30 -13.64 34.70
C VAL A 10 -11.18 -12.69 33.83
N ALA A 11 -10.97 -11.38 33.87
CA ALA A 11 -11.75 -10.46 33.02
C ALA A 11 -10.86 -9.43 32.31
N ALA A 12 -9.74 -9.90 31.78
CA ALA A 12 -9.10 -9.27 30.64
C ALA A 12 -9.23 -10.28 29.50
N MET A 13 -10.44 -10.35 28.94
CA MET A 13 -10.68 -11.00 27.66
C MET A 13 -9.89 -10.18 26.64
N LEU A 14 -8.67 -10.62 26.37
CA LEU A 14 -7.75 -10.05 25.42
C LEU A 14 -8.42 -10.16 24.05
N VAL A 15 -9.13 -9.12 23.63
CA VAL A 15 -9.56 -8.98 22.24
C VAL A 15 -8.27 -8.72 21.46
N ALA A 16 -7.63 -9.80 21.04
CA ALA A 16 -6.59 -9.73 20.03
C ALA A 16 -7.30 -9.35 18.72
N PHE A 17 -7.40 -8.05 18.46
CA PHE A 17 -7.58 -7.58 17.10
C PHE A 17 -6.34 -8.06 16.34
N GLN A 18 -6.47 -9.13 15.57
CA GLN A 18 -5.47 -9.42 14.55
C GLN A 18 -5.67 -8.38 13.46
N GLN A 19 -4.78 -7.39 13.43
CA GLN A 19 -4.61 -6.57 12.25
C GLN A 19 -4.14 -7.53 11.14
N ALA A 20 -4.96 -7.73 10.12
CA ALA A 20 -4.53 -8.43 8.92
C ALA A 20 -3.39 -7.58 8.33
N ASN A 21 -2.16 -8.10 8.36
CA ASN A 21 -1.05 -7.43 7.70
C ASN A 21 -1.27 -7.61 6.21
N ALA A 22 -1.47 -6.51 5.47
CA ALA A 22 -1.52 -6.55 4.02
C ALA A 22 -0.20 -7.12 3.51
N GLU A 23 -0.24 -8.24 2.80
CA GLU A 23 0.93 -8.85 2.17
C GLU A 23 1.17 -8.16 0.83
N THR A 24 2.42 -7.82 0.52
CA THR A 24 2.75 -7.34 -0.82
C THR A 24 2.57 -8.46 -1.83
N ILE A 25 1.67 -8.26 -2.78
CA ILE A 25 1.37 -9.26 -3.82
C ILE A 25 2.05 -8.94 -5.15
N ILE A 26 2.28 -7.65 -5.43
CA ILE A 26 2.99 -7.16 -6.61
C ILE A 26 3.95 -6.08 -6.16
N LYS A 27 5.21 -6.18 -6.56
CA LYS A 27 6.23 -5.15 -6.38
C LYS A 27 6.63 -4.59 -7.75
N LEU A 28 6.68 -3.26 -7.85
CA LEU A 28 7.13 -2.50 -9.02
C LEU A 28 8.47 -1.83 -8.70
N GLY A 29 9.46 -2.03 -9.55
CA GLY A 29 10.86 -1.64 -9.37
C GLY A 29 11.26 -0.24 -9.85
N LEU A 30 10.39 0.47 -10.57
CA LEU A 30 10.39 1.84 -11.17
C LEU A 30 11.73 2.47 -11.61
N SER A 31 12.82 2.38 -10.87
CA SER A 31 14.17 2.91 -11.15
C SER A 31 15.00 2.26 -12.28
N THR A 32 14.42 1.90 -13.44
CA THR A 32 15.23 1.25 -14.51
C THR A 32 15.87 2.22 -15.51
N ASP A 33 15.42 3.48 -15.54
CA ASP A 33 15.94 4.49 -16.44
C ASP A 33 16.52 5.71 -15.69
N SER A 34 16.88 6.76 -16.43
CA SER A 34 17.55 7.96 -15.88
C SER A 34 16.61 9.14 -15.65
N LEU A 35 15.33 8.98 -15.97
CA LEU A 35 14.30 9.97 -15.74
C LEU A 35 13.70 9.72 -14.34
N ALA A 36 12.99 10.72 -13.83
CA ALA A 36 12.25 10.53 -12.59
C ALA A 36 11.03 9.65 -12.84
N ASP A 37 10.62 8.87 -11.85
CA ASP A 37 9.50 7.95 -11.99
C ASP A 37 8.15 8.64 -11.73
N ILE A 38 8.15 9.57 -10.77
CA ILE A 38 6.96 10.25 -10.24
C ILE A 38 7.19 11.76 -10.21
N GLU A 39 6.15 12.52 -10.52
CA GLU A 39 6.13 13.97 -10.38
C GLU A 39 4.89 14.47 -9.65
N LEU A 40 5.05 15.59 -8.95
CA LEU A 40 3.96 16.44 -8.49
C LEU A 40 4.04 17.75 -9.29
N ILE A 41 3.02 18.03 -10.10
CA ILE A 41 2.92 19.28 -10.86
C ILE A 41 1.57 19.92 -10.59
N SER A 42 1.58 21.17 -10.14
CA SER A 42 0.35 21.95 -9.91
C SER A 42 -0.66 21.25 -8.99
N GLY A 43 -0.16 20.49 -8.01
CA GLY A 43 -0.97 19.75 -7.05
C GLY A 43 -1.51 18.40 -7.53
N GLU A 44 -1.10 17.92 -8.69
CA GLU A 44 -1.40 16.57 -9.19
C GLU A 44 -0.16 15.70 -9.16
N LEU A 45 -0.25 14.53 -8.53
CA LEU A 45 0.78 13.50 -8.49
C LEU A 45 0.51 12.47 -9.60
N SER A 46 1.51 12.22 -10.44
CA SER A 46 1.44 11.31 -11.58
C SER A 46 2.77 10.61 -11.85
N THR A 47 2.72 9.58 -12.69
CA THR A 47 3.91 9.05 -13.36
C THR A 47 4.45 10.06 -14.36
N VAL A 48 5.78 10.08 -14.52
CA VAL A 48 6.45 10.79 -15.61
C VAL A 48 6.49 9.87 -16.83
N ASP A 49 6.47 10.40 -18.06
CA ASP A 49 6.68 9.59 -19.26
C ASP A 49 8.20 9.32 -19.45
N ASP A 50 8.58 8.04 -19.47
CA ASP A 50 9.97 7.60 -19.71
C ASP A 50 10.45 7.79 -21.17
N GLY A 51 9.56 8.23 -22.05
CA GLY A 51 9.80 8.49 -23.47
C GLY A 51 9.82 7.23 -24.34
N LEU A 52 9.48 6.06 -23.80
CA LEU A 52 9.42 4.81 -24.52
C LEU A 52 8.05 4.62 -25.17
N GLY A 53 7.80 5.33 -26.28
CA GLY A 53 6.52 5.26 -27.01
C GLY A 53 6.11 3.89 -27.60
N ALA A 54 6.84 2.81 -27.28
CA ALA A 54 6.44 1.44 -27.58
C ALA A 54 5.57 0.82 -26.47
N THR A 55 5.55 1.39 -25.26
CA THR A 55 4.74 0.92 -24.14
C THR A 55 3.47 1.73 -23.97
N ALA A 56 2.44 1.12 -23.38
CA ALA A 56 1.15 1.78 -23.15
C ALA A 56 1.10 2.56 -21.84
N GLY A 57 1.93 2.18 -20.86
CA GLY A 57 2.11 2.95 -19.64
C GLY A 57 3.23 3.98 -19.78
N ASP A 58 3.25 4.95 -18.88
CA ASP A 58 4.21 6.06 -18.85
C ASP A 58 5.58 5.60 -18.34
N GLN A 59 5.60 4.53 -17.53
CA GLN A 59 6.79 4.06 -16.83
C GLN A 59 7.01 2.58 -17.03
N ASN A 60 8.16 2.22 -17.59
CA ASN A 60 8.60 0.83 -17.66
C ASN A 60 9.23 0.39 -16.35
N THR A 61 8.78 -0.76 -15.86
CA THR A 61 9.16 -1.26 -14.55
C THR A 61 9.36 -2.76 -14.55
N GLU A 62 10.38 -3.19 -13.80
CA GLU A 62 10.45 -4.58 -13.36
C GLU A 62 9.28 -4.87 -12.39
N VAL A 63 8.61 -5.99 -12.60
CA VAL A 63 7.48 -6.44 -11.79
C VAL A 63 7.79 -7.80 -11.20
N THR A 64 7.62 -7.90 -9.89
CA THR A 64 7.72 -9.16 -9.15
C THR A 64 6.38 -9.51 -8.52
N PHE A 65 5.82 -10.66 -8.92
CA PHE A 65 4.63 -11.25 -8.32
C PHE A 65 5.06 -12.13 -7.14
N LEU A 66 4.67 -11.73 -5.92
CA LEU A 66 5.17 -12.35 -4.69
C LEU A 66 4.24 -13.41 -4.11
N ASN A 67 2.94 -13.35 -4.43
CA ASN A 67 1.97 -14.30 -3.90
C ASN A 67 2.01 -15.63 -4.66
N SER A 68 2.07 -16.74 -3.92
CA SER A 68 1.91 -18.10 -4.43
C SER A 68 0.68 -18.32 -5.31
N VAL A 69 -0.41 -17.58 -5.10
CA VAL A 69 -1.64 -17.63 -5.90
C VAL A 69 -1.42 -17.04 -7.30
N LEU A 70 -0.63 -15.98 -7.41
CA LEU A 70 -0.22 -15.38 -8.69
C LEU A 70 0.92 -16.18 -9.34
N SER A 71 1.80 -16.79 -8.54
CA SER A 71 2.94 -17.57 -9.05
C SER A 71 2.60 -19.04 -9.38
N ALA A 72 1.54 -19.62 -8.80
CA ALA A 72 1.13 -21.01 -9.02
C ALA A 72 0.45 -21.24 -10.39
N ALA A 73 0.20 -20.18 -11.16
CA ALA A 73 -0.27 -20.27 -12.53
C ALA A 73 0.75 -20.90 -13.50
N GLY A 74 1.94 -21.33 -13.04
CA GLY A 74 2.83 -22.28 -13.74
C GLY A 74 3.61 -21.71 -14.92
N SER A 75 3.31 -20.49 -15.34
CA SER A 75 4.03 -19.68 -16.32
C SER A 75 3.80 -18.23 -15.91
N GLN A 76 4.85 -17.39 -15.89
CA GLN A 76 4.69 -15.94 -15.72
C GLN A 76 3.53 -15.48 -16.61
N PRO A 77 2.36 -15.10 -16.06
CA PRO A 77 1.13 -15.09 -16.86
C PRO A 77 1.14 -14.03 -17.96
N PHE A 78 2.12 -13.12 -17.96
CA PHE A 78 2.14 -11.89 -18.76
C PHE A 78 3.39 -11.74 -19.65
N GLY A 79 4.06 -12.84 -19.99
CA GLY A 79 5.11 -12.84 -21.02
C GLY A 79 6.46 -12.21 -20.63
N GLY A 80 6.61 -11.71 -19.40
CA GLY A 80 7.88 -11.17 -18.89
C GLY A 80 7.73 -10.46 -17.54
N ASN A 81 8.86 -10.01 -16.99
CA ASN A 81 8.89 -9.21 -15.76
C ASN A 81 9.02 -7.71 -16.06
N ASN A 82 9.22 -7.29 -17.31
CA ASN A 82 9.33 -5.88 -17.65
C ASN A 82 7.98 -5.43 -18.21
N LEU A 83 7.22 -4.72 -17.39
CA LEU A 83 5.87 -4.25 -17.68
C LEU A 83 5.87 -2.72 -17.74
N SER A 84 4.75 -2.13 -18.14
CA SER A 84 4.59 -0.67 -18.04
C SER A 84 3.39 -0.31 -17.18
N PHE A 85 3.45 0.78 -16.45
CA PHE A 85 2.33 1.27 -15.65
C PHE A 85 2.17 2.79 -15.79
N THR A 86 0.96 3.26 -15.49
CA THR A 86 0.63 4.69 -15.41
C THR A 86 -0.14 4.94 -14.12
N MET A 87 0.16 6.06 -13.47
CA MET A 87 -0.62 6.61 -12.38
C MET A 87 -0.88 8.10 -12.65
N GLY A 88 -2.09 8.57 -12.41
CA GLY A 88 -2.39 9.99 -12.59
C GLY A 88 -3.70 10.40 -11.93
N GLY A 89 -3.94 11.71 -11.85
CA GLY A 89 -5.13 12.28 -11.23
C GLY A 89 -5.16 12.21 -9.70
N VAL A 90 -4.03 11.93 -9.03
CA VAL A 90 -3.95 11.94 -7.56
C VAL A 90 -3.74 13.37 -7.11
N ASN A 91 -4.79 14.03 -6.63
CA ASN A 91 -4.75 15.45 -6.31
C ASN A 91 -4.41 15.67 -4.83
N LEU A 92 -3.63 16.72 -4.53
CA LEU A 92 -3.48 17.17 -3.14
C LEU A 92 -4.83 17.67 -2.61
N ALA A 93 -5.13 17.30 -1.36
CA ALA A 93 -6.36 17.66 -0.66
C ALA A 93 -6.04 18.39 0.65
N GLY A 94 -6.76 19.48 0.92
CA GLY A 94 -6.58 20.24 2.17
C GLY A 94 -5.21 20.94 2.27
N SER A 95 -4.92 21.48 3.45
CA SER A 95 -3.62 22.10 3.74
C SER A 95 -2.66 21.07 4.35
N PRO A 96 -1.36 21.08 3.99
CA PRO A 96 -0.41 20.15 4.56
C PRO A 96 -0.23 20.40 6.06
N ALA A 97 -0.12 19.32 6.82
CA ALA A 97 0.26 19.35 8.23
C ALA A 97 1.77 19.17 8.39
N MET A 98 2.37 19.97 9.27
CA MET A 98 3.78 19.83 9.64
C MET A 98 3.91 19.06 10.95
N ILE A 99 4.60 17.92 10.92
CA ILE A 99 4.88 17.10 12.11
C ILE A 99 6.40 17.02 12.27
N GLY A 100 6.94 17.83 13.17
CA GLY A 100 8.39 17.98 13.30
C GLY A 100 8.99 18.55 12.01
N ASN A 101 9.86 17.77 11.35
CA ASN A 101 10.48 18.13 10.06
C ASN A 101 9.87 17.36 8.88
N SER A 102 8.63 16.90 9.00
CA SER A 102 7.94 16.16 7.95
C SER A 102 6.65 16.86 7.55
N ILE A 103 6.38 16.83 6.25
CA ILE A 103 5.08 17.16 5.65
C ILE A 103 4.20 15.91 5.70
N LEU A 104 2.93 16.12 6.03
CA LEU A 104 1.84 15.18 5.84
C LEU A 104 0.77 15.89 4.99
N GLN A 105 0.50 15.37 3.80
CA GLN A 105 -0.38 15.96 2.82
C GLN A 105 -1.43 14.93 2.41
N GLU A 106 -2.70 15.23 2.66
CA GLU A 106 -3.79 14.38 2.19
C GLU A 106 -3.86 14.43 0.66
N THR A 107 -4.25 13.32 0.05
CA THR A 107 -4.47 13.20 -1.39
C THR A 107 -5.84 12.59 -1.65
N THR A 108 -6.43 12.86 -2.81
CA THR A 108 -7.73 12.30 -3.20
C THR A 108 -7.74 11.89 -4.66
N GLY A 109 -8.50 10.83 -4.92
CA GLY A 109 -8.75 10.30 -6.25
C GLY A 109 -7.51 9.70 -6.93
N GLY A 110 -7.61 9.62 -8.25
CA GLY A 110 -6.57 9.09 -9.12
C GLY A 110 -6.94 7.79 -9.79
N SER A 111 -6.03 7.35 -10.66
CA SER A 111 -6.15 6.14 -11.43
C SER A 111 -4.82 5.43 -11.52
N PHE A 112 -4.88 4.12 -11.63
CA PHE A 112 -3.73 3.25 -11.81
C PHE A 112 -4.03 2.27 -12.94
N ALA A 113 -3.05 2.04 -13.80
CA ALA A 113 -3.11 1.01 -14.82
C ALA A 113 -1.75 0.31 -14.96
N LEU A 114 -1.78 -1.02 -15.09
CA LEU A 114 -0.62 -1.88 -15.35
C LEU A 114 -0.87 -2.65 -16.65
N TYR A 115 0.12 -2.69 -17.50
CA TYR A 115 0.07 -3.30 -18.84
C TYR A 115 1.15 -4.36 -19.00
N ASP A 116 0.89 -5.34 -19.87
CA ASP A 116 1.86 -6.36 -20.21
C ASP A 116 2.86 -5.89 -21.30
N THR A 117 3.78 -6.76 -21.68
CA THR A 117 4.75 -6.50 -22.76
C THR A 117 4.12 -6.31 -24.15
N ASN A 118 2.86 -6.67 -24.34
CA ASN A 118 2.09 -6.49 -25.57
C ASN A 118 1.14 -5.29 -25.49
N ASN A 119 1.25 -4.46 -24.45
CA ASN A 119 0.35 -3.34 -24.16
C ASN A 119 -1.10 -3.75 -23.85
N GLU A 120 -1.32 -4.99 -23.42
CA GLU A 120 -2.61 -5.45 -22.93
C GLU A 120 -2.78 -5.05 -21.46
N LEU A 121 -3.98 -4.56 -21.11
CA LEU A 121 -4.29 -4.16 -19.75
C LEU A 121 -4.32 -5.38 -18.82
N LEU A 122 -3.47 -5.37 -17.79
CA LEU A 122 -3.40 -6.40 -16.76
C LEU A 122 -4.24 -6.06 -15.55
N LEU A 123 -4.17 -4.81 -15.11
CA LEU A 123 -4.87 -4.33 -13.92
C LEU A 123 -5.16 -2.84 -14.08
N SER A 124 -6.40 -2.41 -13.86
CA SER A 124 -6.73 -1.01 -13.69
C SER A 124 -7.64 -0.79 -12.51
N ALA A 125 -7.48 0.33 -11.82
CA ALA A 125 -8.26 0.69 -10.65
C ALA A 125 -8.35 2.20 -10.48
N THR A 126 -9.41 2.63 -9.79
CA THR A 126 -9.44 3.97 -9.19
C THR A 126 -8.61 3.97 -7.90
N LEU A 127 -7.91 5.06 -7.63
CA LEU A 127 -7.26 5.28 -6.33
C LEU A 127 -8.19 6.08 -5.42
N GLY A 128 -8.22 5.69 -4.15
CA GLY A 128 -8.97 6.37 -3.10
C GLY A 128 -8.18 7.53 -2.49
N ASP A 129 -8.66 7.98 -1.33
CA ASP A 129 -7.93 8.95 -0.54
C ASP A 129 -6.62 8.35 -0.01
N GLY A 130 -5.62 9.20 0.18
CA GLY A 130 -4.29 8.78 0.56
C GLY A 130 -3.55 9.86 1.33
N ILE A 131 -2.29 9.54 1.64
CA ILE A 131 -1.39 10.44 2.36
C ILE A 131 -0.04 10.42 1.65
N LEU A 132 0.38 11.58 1.17
CA LEU A 132 1.75 11.88 0.81
C LEU A 132 2.46 12.39 2.06
N SER A 133 3.61 11.81 2.39
CA SER A 133 4.39 12.25 3.53
C SER A 133 5.87 12.23 3.22
N GLY A 134 6.64 13.08 3.88
CA GLY A 134 8.08 13.06 3.72
C GLY A 134 8.77 14.16 4.50
N PRO A 135 10.06 13.99 4.79
CA PRO A 135 10.89 15.03 5.36
C PRO A 135 10.97 16.30 4.48
N VAL A 136 11.21 17.42 5.15
CA VAL A 136 11.53 18.71 4.53
C VAL A 136 13.04 18.95 4.59
N GLY A 137 13.63 19.33 3.46
CA GLY A 137 15.03 19.76 3.36
C GLY A 137 16.05 18.63 3.13
N GLY A 138 17.19 19.01 2.55
CA GLY A 138 18.11 18.12 1.83
C GLY A 138 18.96 17.13 2.63
N THR A 139 18.57 16.78 3.86
CA THR A 139 19.25 15.72 4.64
C THR A 139 18.39 14.48 4.85
N ALA A 140 17.15 14.49 4.35
CA ALA A 140 16.27 13.34 4.42
C ALA A 140 15.58 13.19 3.06
N THR A 141 16.15 12.33 2.24
CA THR A 141 15.85 12.14 0.81
C THR A 141 14.74 11.11 0.68
N GLY A 142 13.48 11.54 0.69
CA GLY A 142 12.41 10.63 0.33
C GLY A 142 11.01 11.09 0.70
N GLY A 143 10.07 10.21 0.41
CA GLY A 143 8.67 10.37 0.74
C GLY A 143 7.94 9.04 0.65
N PHE A 144 6.71 9.02 1.13
CA PHE A 144 5.84 7.87 1.07
C PHE A 144 4.46 8.36 0.67
N LEU A 145 3.92 7.76 -0.40
CA LEU A 145 2.51 7.79 -0.69
C LEU A 145 1.90 6.48 -0.22
N THR A 146 0.80 6.57 0.52
CA THR A 146 -0.07 5.43 0.80
C THR A 146 -1.48 5.76 0.38
N THR A 147 -2.10 4.94 -0.44
CA THR A 147 -3.50 5.05 -0.87
C THR A 147 -4.12 3.65 -0.93
N GLU A 148 -5.45 3.61 -0.90
CA GLU A 148 -6.21 2.39 -1.08
C GLU A 148 -6.71 2.29 -2.53
N PHE A 149 -6.72 1.07 -3.06
CA PHE A 149 -7.41 0.83 -4.32
C PHE A 149 -8.92 0.91 -4.05
N GLY A 150 -9.61 1.69 -4.87
CA GLY A 150 -11.06 1.63 -4.97
C GLY A 150 -11.50 0.41 -5.78
N ALA A 151 -12.50 0.60 -6.65
CA ALA A 151 -12.94 -0.48 -7.52
C ALA A 151 -11.89 -0.77 -8.61
N PHE A 152 -11.54 -2.04 -8.77
CA PHE A 152 -10.84 -2.49 -9.96
C PHE A 152 -11.78 -2.38 -11.17
N THR A 153 -11.33 -1.71 -12.22
CA THR A 153 -12.16 -1.34 -13.38
C THR A 153 -11.92 -2.22 -14.60
N GLY A 154 -10.82 -2.98 -14.62
CA GLY A 154 -10.48 -3.84 -15.76
C GLY A 154 -9.12 -4.53 -15.62
N GLY A 155 -8.84 -5.38 -16.61
CA GLY A 155 -7.57 -6.08 -16.74
C GLY A 155 -7.69 -7.60 -16.68
N SER A 156 -6.76 -8.29 -17.33
CA SER A 156 -6.74 -9.75 -17.40
C SER A 156 -6.54 -10.43 -16.03
N ILE A 157 -5.86 -9.77 -15.08
CA ILE A 157 -5.67 -10.28 -13.71
C ILE A 157 -7.03 -10.49 -13.01
N LEU A 158 -8.00 -9.59 -13.22
CA LEU A 158 -9.33 -9.69 -12.61
C LEU A 158 -10.15 -10.87 -13.12
N THR A 159 -9.87 -11.34 -14.33
CA THR A 159 -10.55 -12.52 -14.88
C THR A 159 -10.00 -13.81 -14.29
N ALA A 160 -8.74 -13.82 -13.88
CA ALA A 160 -8.06 -14.95 -13.27
C ALA A 160 -8.22 -14.99 -11.74
N TYR A 161 -8.42 -13.83 -11.11
CA TYR A 161 -8.46 -13.68 -9.66
C TYR A 161 -9.58 -12.73 -9.24
N ASP A 162 -10.39 -13.15 -8.28
CA ASP A 162 -11.43 -12.29 -7.69
C ASP A 162 -10.80 -11.30 -6.70
N LEU A 163 -10.15 -10.27 -7.25
CA LEU A 163 -9.50 -9.22 -6.45
C LEU A 163 -10.53 -8.32 -5.74
N ASN A 164 -11.83 -8.40 -6.07
CA ASN A 164 -12.87 -7.63 -5.39
C ASN A 164 -13.15 -8.12 -3.96
N LEU A 165 -12.61 -9.28 -3.57
CA LEU A 165 -12.70 -9.82 -2.22
C LEU A 165 -11.50 -9.45 -1.33
N ILE A 166 -10.58 -8.63 -1.85
CA ILE A 166 -9.29 -8.37 -1.22
C ILE A 166 -9.14 -6.85 -1.06
N ASP A 167 -9.08 -6.40 0.19
CA ASP A 167 -8.71 -5.02 0.50
C ASP A 167 -7.29 -4.78 -0.01
N SER A 168 -7.17 -3.96 -1.04
CA SER A 168 -5.91 -3.75 -1.76
C SER A 168 -5.42 -2.33 -1.54
N SER A 169 -4.12 -2.18 -1.30
CA SER A 169 -3.49 -0.88 -1.08
C SER A 169 -2.29 -0.67 -2.01
N LEU A 170 -2.01 0.59 -2.32
CA LEU A 170 -0.82 1.01 -3.04
C LEU A 170 0.07 1.81 -2.08
N SER A 171 1.32 1.40 -1.96
CA SER A 171 2.34 2.18 -1.27
C SER A 171 3.48 2.48 -2.23
N ILE A 172 3.82 3.76 -2.38
CA ILE A 172 4.94 4.22 -3.19
C ILE A 172 5.97 4.83 -2.24
N SER A 173 7.19 4.31 -2.27
CA SER A 173 8.34 4.92 -1.62
C SER A 173 9.05 5.80 -2.63
N LEU A 174 9.16 7.08 -2.33
CA LEU A 174 9.86 8.07 -3.14
C LEU A 174 11.29 8.22 -2.64
N THR A 175 12.24 8.28 -3.57
CA THR A 175 13.67 8.55 -3.33
C THR A 175 14.11 9.69 -4.23
N ASP A 176 15.24 10.33 -3.87
CA ASP A 176 15.83 11.42 -4.67
C ASP A 176 14.86 12.54 -5.04
N VAL A 177 13.88 12.81 -4.16
CA VAL A 177 12.92 13.91 -4.28
C VAL A 177 13.69 15.22 -4.48
N ASN A 178 13.47 15.90 -5.61
CA ASN A 178 14.20 17.11 -6.02
C ASN A 178 15.72 16.92 -6.03
N GLY A 179 16.23 15.78 -6.50
CA GLY A 179 17.66 15.48 -6.49
C GLY A 179 18.24 15.31 -5.09
N GLY A 180 17.40 15.00 -4.10
CA GLY A 180 17.78 14.81 -2.71
C GLY A 180 17.46 16.00 -1.79
N ASP A 181 16.86 17.08 -2.30
CA ASP A 181 16.46 18.22 -1.45
C ASP A 181 15.22 17.93 -0.59
N GLY A 182 14.51 16.83 -0.87
CA GLY A 182 13.32 16.43 -0.13
C GLY A 182 12.08 17.21 -0.54
N LEU A 183 11.00 17.05 0.23
CA LEU A 183 9.78 17.82 0.02
C LEU A 183 9.98 19.27 0.50
N SER A 184 9.20 20.19 -0.05
CA SER A 184 9.19 21.59 0.39
C SER A 184 7.79 22.18 0.32
N LEU A 185 7.61 23.35 0.94
CA LEU A 185 6.38 24.13 0.84
C LEU A 185 6.62 25.37 -0.02
N THR A 186 5.62 25.72 -0.82
CA THR A 186 5.51 27.01 -1.50
C THR A 186 5.32 28.14 -0.49
N ASN A 187 5.44 29.38 -0.96
CA ASN A 187 5.17 30.57 -0.14
C ASN A 187 3.73 30.61 0.40
N ASP A 188 2.80 29.96 -0.28
CA ASP A 188 1.39 29.85 0.12
C ASP A 188 1.13 28.67 1.06
N GLY A 189 2.19 27.97 1.49
CA GLY A 189 2.12 26.86 2.43
C GLY A 189 1.56 25.56 1.82
N GLN A 190 1.55 25.43 0.49
CA GLN A 190 1.21 24.18 -0.21
C GLN A 190 2.46 23.36 -0.46
N VAL A 191 2.36 22.03 -0.63
CA VAL A 191 3.49 21.21 -1.09
C VAL A 191 3.93 21.73 -2.47
N ALA A 192 5.22 22.02 -2.60
CA ALA A 192 5.78 22.48 -3.87
C ALA A 192 5.95 21.31 -4.84
N ASP A 193 5.90 21.63 -6.13
CA ASP A 193 6.17 20.68 -7.21
C ASP A 193 7.52 19.96 -7.00
N PHE A 194 7.58 18.69 -7.37
CA PHE A 194 8.79 17.88 -7.27
C PHE A 194 8.81 16.75 -8.30
N THR A 195 10.00 16.21 -8.52
CA THR A 195 10.20 14.92 -9.19
C THR A 195 10.92 13.98 -8.24
N ALA A 196 10.69 12.68 -8.38
CA ALA A 196 11.30 11.66 -7.54
C ALA A 196 11.43 10.33 -8.28
N ASP A 197 12.45 9.57 -7.90
CA ASP A 197 12.53 8.14 -8.19
C ASP A 197 11.60 7.41 -7.21
N ALA A 198 11.20 6.19 -7.54
CA ALA A 198 10.20 5.48 -6.77
C ALA A 198 10.40 3.96 -6.74
N THR A 199 9.73 3.34 -5.77
CA THR A 199 9.37 1.93 -5.83
C THR A 199 7.96 1.80 -5.33
N ALA A 200 7.16 0.92 -5.93
CA ALA A 200 5.77 0.75 -5.55
C ALA A 200 5.45 -0.68 -5.15
N ASN A 201 4.58 -0.82 -4.17
CA ASN A 201 4.11 -2.10 -3.65
C ASN A 201 2.59 -2.09 -3.66
N ILE A 202 2.01 -3.11 -4.28
CA ILE A 202 0.58 -3.41 -4.19
C ILE A 202 0.41 -4.44 -3.09
N GLY A 203 -0.18 -4.00 -2.00
CA GLY A 203 -0.57 -4.83 -0.88
C GLY A 203 -1.97 -5.40 -1.07
N ALA A 204 -2.18 -6.58 -0.53
CA ALA A 204 -3.49 -7.20 -0.41
C ALA A 204 -3.64 -7.75 0.99
N SER A 205 -4.69 -7.30 1.68
CA SER A 205 -5.16 -7.92 2.90
C SER A 205 -6.09 -9.05 2.50
N VAL A 206 -5.56 -10.27 2.53
CA VAL A 206 -6.44 -11.43 2.60
C VAL A 206 -6.97 -11.42 4.03
N ALA A 207 -8.29 -11.40 4.21
CA ALA A 207 -8.86 -11.63 5.53
C ALA A 207 -8.22 -12.91 6.08
N ALA A 208 -7.28 -12.76 7.02
CA ALA A 208 -6.63 -13.91 7.63
C ALA A 208 -7.78 -14.78 8.16
N PRO A 209 -7.78 -16.10 7.88
CA PRO A 209 -8.78 -16.97 8.48
C PRO A 209 -8.75 -16.67 9.97
N GLU A 210 -9.84 -16.12 10.51
CA GLU A 210 -9.89 -15.74 11.93
C GLU A 210 -9.29 -16.91 12.70
N PRO A 211 -8.23 -16.73 13.53
CA PRO A 211 -7.62 -17.83 14.24
C PRO A 211 -8.74 -18.48 15.03
N SER A 212 -9.22 -19.64 14.53
CA SER A 212 -10.62 -20.04 14.65
C SER A 212 -11.14 -19.62 16.01
N SER A 213 -12.02 -18.61 16.03
CA SER A 213 -12.55 -18.05 17.28
C SER A 213 -13.10 -19.16 18.19
N LEU A 214 -13.54 -20.28 17.59
CA LEU A 214 -13.84 -21.57 18.21
C LEU A 214 -12.69 -22.23 18.99
N SER A 215 -11.45 -22.24 18.48
CA SER A 215 -10.27 -22.77 19.19
C SER A 215 -9.89 -21.94 20.42
N LEU A 216 -9.94 -20.61 20.31
CA LEU A 216 -9.78 -19.69 21.45
C LEU A 216 -10.91 -19.86 22.47
N PHE A 217 -12.15 -20.02 22.00
CA PHE A 217 -13.30 -20.31 22.86
C PHE A 217 -13.16 -21.66 23.57
N GLY A 218 -12.68 -22.68 22.86
CA GLY A 218 -12.38 -24.01 23.41
C GLY A 218 -11.28 -23.96 24.47
N LEU A 219 -10.21 -23.20 24.23
CA LEU A 219 -9.14 -23.01 25.21
C LEU A 219 -9.63 -22.25 26.44
N ALA A 220 -10.44 -21.20 26.24
CA ALA A 220 -11.05 -20.45 27.34
C ALA A 220 -11.97 -21.34 28.20
N LEU A 221 -12.77 -22.21 27.58
CA LEU A 221 -13.60 -23.20 28.27
C LEU A 221 -12.76 -24.21 29.07
N LEU A 222 -11.65 -24.70 28.51
CA LEU A 222 -10.73 -25.62 29.20
C LEU A 222 -10.06 -24.94 30.41
N CYS A 223 -9.64 -23.69 30.29
CA CYS A 223 -9.08 -22.91 31.40
C CYS A 223 -10.11 -22.69 32.51
N MET A 224 -11.36 -22.35 32.15
CA MET A 224 -12.48 -22.20 33.09
C MET A 224 -12.80 -23.51 33.82
N ALA A 225 -12.85 -24.63 33.09
CA ALA A 225 -13.10 -25.96 33.67
C ALA A 225 -11.99 -26.37 34.67
N GLY A 226 -10.73 -26.06 34.37
CA GLY A 226 -9.60 -26.30 35.27
C GLY A 226 -9.69 -25.51 36.58
N ILE A 227 -10.18 -24.27 36.53
CA ILE A 227 -10.37 -23.42 37.73
C ILE A 227 -11.52 -23.96 38.60
N VAL A 228 -12.64 -24.35 37.98
CA VAL A 228 -13.79 -24.91 38.71
C VAL A 228 -13.40 -26.22 39.42
N ARG A 229 -12.65 -27.11 38.75
CA ARG A 229 -12.22 -28.38 39.35
C ARG A 229 -11.27 -28.23 40.54
N ARG A 230 -10.49 -27.13 40.62
CA ARG A 230 -9.62 -26.87 41.78
C ARG A 230 -10.35 -26.30 43.00
N ARG A 231 -11.60 -25.82 42.83
CA ARG A 231 -12.40 -25.21 43.90
C ARG A 231 -13.44 -26.14 44.49
N ALA A 232 -13.76 -27.24 43.82
CA ALA A 232 -14.58 -28.34 44.34
C ALA A 232 -13.70 -29.35 45.09
#